data_AF-A0A813R4R3-F1
#
_entry.id   AF-A0A813R4R3-F1
#
_cell.length_a   1.000
_cell.length_b   1.000
_cell.length_c   1.000
_cell.angle_alpha   90.00
_cell.angle_beta   90.00
_cell.angle_gamma   90.00
#
_symmetry.space_group_name_H-M   'P 1'
#
loop_
_entity.id
_entity.type
_entity.pdbx_description
1 polymer ?
#
loop_
_entity_poly.entity_id
_entity_poly.type
_entity_poly.pdbx_seq_one_letter_code
_entity_poly.pdbx_strand_id
1 'polypeptide(L)'
;MLVERKNKELSIHWLRIIKHYIRVPLDNRYGSHQLVLLATSILTSGGGPVLELGCGYFSTILLHQIIVVEQKRYLLSTDTDLKWLSKFKANISSSLHEFRHIKTTKEWDHIGTNHPRWSVAFIDHKPGKKRVIDLIRLANVTDIVVLYDTGTAGYKYETGLVVYPYRYRYKYLSTNTDVLSKYNGTLFRNMRLLLELTIEMQIPKLG
;
A
#
# COMPACT_ATOMS: atom_id res chain seq x y z
N MET A 1 18.99 -16.31 -22.99
CA MET A 1 18.02 -16.07 -24.09
C MET A 1 16.54 -16.09 -23.68
N LEU A 2 15.94 -17.23 -23.27
CA LEU A 2 14.48 -17.27 -22.99
C LEU A 2 14.07 -16.47 -21.72
N VAL A 3 14.86 -16.56 -20.65
CA VAL A 3 14.63 -15.82 -19.40
C VAL A 3 14.80 -14.31 -19.61
N GLU A 4 15.84 -13.90 -20.34
CA GLU A 4 16.08 -12.49 -20.67
C GLU A 4 14.95 -11.88 -21.51
N ARG A 5 14.41 -12.65 -22.48
CA ARG A 5 13.24 -12.20 -23.25
C ARG A 5 12.02 -12.01 -22.37
N LYS A 6 11.71 -12.96 -21.49
CA LYS A 6 10.59 -12.85 -20.54
C LYS A 6 10.75 -11.66 -19.59
N ASN A 7 11.95 -11.42 -19.07
CA ASN A 7 12.21 -10.26 -18.21
C ASN A 7 12.03 -8.94 -18.96
N LYS A 8 12.48 -8.86 -20.22
CA LYS A 8 12.29 -7.67 -21.06
C LYS A 8 10.81 -7.38 -21.32
N GLU A 9 10.03 -8.41 -21.65
CA GLU A 9 8.57 -8.28 -21.83
C GLU A 9 7.87 -7.83 -20.55
N LEU A 10 8.22 -8.42 -19.42
CA LEU A 10 7.70 -8.04 -18.11
C LEU A 10 8.03 -6.59 -17.77
N SER A 11 9.27 -6.14 -17.99
CA SER A 11 9.67 -4.74 -17.75
C SER A 11 8.90 -3.76 -18.63
N ILE A 12 8.70 -4.08 -19.91
CA ILE A 12 7.91 -3.24 -20.82
C ILE A 12 6.46 -3.15 -20.35
N HIS A 13 5.86 -4.27 -19.99
CA HIS A 13 4.49 -4.31 -19.51
C HIS A 13 4.34 -3.54 -18.19
N TRP A 14 5.25 -3.77 -17.24
CA TRP A 14 5.26 -3.08 -15.96
C TRP A 14 5.46 -1.57 -16.11
N LEU A 15 6.37 -1.13 -16.99
CA LEU A 15 6.55 0.29 -17.30
C LEU A 15 5.29 0.93 -17.87
N ARG A 16 4.53 0.23 -18.72
CA ARG A 16 3.25 0.71 -19.24
C ARG A 16 2.23 0.90 -18.12
N ILE A 17 2.13 -0.07 -17.20
CA ILE A 17 1.26 0.04 -16.02
C ILE A 17 1.69 1.24 -15.17
N ILE A 18 2.97 1.39 -14.84
CA ILE A 18 3.46 2.54 -14.06
C ILE A 18 3.04 3.86 -14.71
N LYS A 19 3.30 4.03 -16.01
CA LYS A 19 2.98 5.26 -16.75
C LYS A 19 1.48 5.52 -16.87
N HIS A 20 0.64 4.49 -16.75
CA HIS A 20 -0.81 4.63 -16.77
C HIS A 20 -1.34 5.23 -15.46
N TYR A 21 -0.82 4.79 -14.30
CA TYR A 21 -1.35 5.21 -13.00
C TYR A 21 -0.53 6.26 -12.26
N ILE A 22 0.77 6.35 -12.52
CA ILE A 22 1.70 7.19 -11.77
C ILE A 22 2.34 8.18 -12.73
N ARG A 23 2.14 9.46 -12.46
CA ARG A 23 2.83 10.54 -13.15
C ARG A 23 4.30 10.55 -12.74
N VAL A 24 5.19 10.62 -13.72
CA VAL A 24 6.63 10.83 -13.49
C VAL A 24 6.92 12.32 -13.23
N PRO A 25 7.88 12.66 -12.35
CA PRO A 25 8.80 11.78 -11.62
C PRO A 25 8.09 10.94 -10.53
N LEU A 26 8.63 9.75 -10.24
CA LEU A 26 7.98 8.78 -9.32
C LEU A 26 7.89 9.27 -7.87
N ASP A 27 8.79 10.17 -7.46
CA ASP A 27 8.85 10.70 -6.10
C ASP A 27 8.24 12.09 -6.02
N ASN A 28 7.06 12.16 -5.42
CA ASN A 28 6.36 13.41 -5.14
C ASN A 28 6.32 13.70 -3.63
N ARG A 29 7.38 13.33 -2.90
CA ARG A 29 7.52 13.42 -1.44
C ARG A 29 6.50 12.56 -0.70
N TYR A 30 5.30 13.09 -0.47
CA TYR A 30 4.22 12.39 0.24
C TYR A 30 3.63 11.22 -0.55
N GLY A 31 3.86 11.16 -1.87
CA GLY A 31 3.35 10.10 -2.75
C GLY A 31 4.33 8.94 -3.01
N SER A 32 5.49 8.88 -2.35
CA SER A 32 6.52 7.89 -2.71
C SER A 32 6.09 6.42 -2.47
N HIS A 33 5.01 6.17 -1.73
CA HIS A 33 4.39 4.84 -1.60
C HIS A 33 3.58 4.39 -2.84
N GLN A 34 3.24 5.27 -3.78
CA GLN A 34 2.32 4.96 -4.89
C GLN A 34 2.79 3.77 -5.72
N LEU A 35 4.09 3.65 -6.00
CA LEU A 35 4.63 2.52 -6.75
C LEU A 35 4.42 1.19 -6.03
N VAL A 36 4.62 1.19 -4.71
CA VAL A 36 4.39 0.01 -3.88
C VAL A 36 2.91 -0.35 -3.87
N LEU A 37 2.04 0.63 -3.64
CA LEU A 37 0.59 0.42 -3.68
C LEU A 37 0.11 -0.09 -5.04
N LEU A 38 0.63 0.45 -6.15
CA LEU A 38 0.33 -0.03 -7.50
C LEU A 38 0.73 -1.51 -7.67
N ALA A 39 1.96 -1.88 -7.33
CA ALA A 39 2.42 -3.27 -7.44
C ALA A 39 1.57 -4.22 -6.59
N THR A 40 1.26 -3.83 -5.35
CA THR A 40 0.43 -4.64 -4.43
C THR A 40 -1.00 -4.80 -4.96
N SER A 41 -1.59 -3.74 -5.52
CA SER A 41 -2.97 -3.72 -6.01
C SER A 41 -3.13 -4.55 -7.28
N ILE A 42 -2.16 -4.49 -8.20
CA ILE A 42 -2.18 -5.28 -9.44
C ILE A 42 -1.99 -6.77 -9.15
N LEU A 43 -1.02 -7.13 -8.30
CA LEU A 43 -0.74 -8.53 -7.98
C LEU A 43 -1.82 -9.19 -7.12
N THR A 44 -2.65 -8.40 -6.45
CA THR A 44 -3.77 -8.90 -5.65
C THR A 44 -5.12 -8.74 -6.33
N SER A 45 -5.19 -8.46 -7.64
CA SER A 45 -6.42 -8.07 -8.35
C SER A 45 -7.62 -9.03 -8.20
N GLY A 46 -7.38 -10.32 -7.97
CA GLY A 46 -8.41 -11.33 -7.68
C GLY A 46 -8.63 -11.65 -6.20
N GLY A 47 -8.09 -10.84 -5.28
CA GLY A 47 -8.10 -11.09 -3.83
C GLY A 47 -9.29 -10.46 -3.08
N GLY A 48 -9.18 -10.41 -1.75
CA GLY A 48 -10.18 -9.84 -0.84
C GLY A 48 -10.30 -8.30 -0.88
N PRO A 49 -10.88 -7.63 0.10
CA PRO A 49 -10.92 -6.16 0.14
C PRO A 49 -9.55 -5.53 0.46
N VAL A 50 -9.45 -4.21 0.28
CA VAL A 50 -8.30 -3.39 0.66
C VAL A 50 -8.62 -2.44 1.81
N LEU A 51 -7.71 -2.35 2.77
CA LEU A 51 -7.79 -1.47 3.93
C LEU A 51 -6.74 -0.35 3.81
N GLU A 52 -7.18 0.90 3.92
CA GLU A 52 -6.32 2.08 4.00
C GLU A 52 -6.48 2.74 5.38
N LEU A 53 -5.41 2.67 6.19
CA LEU A 53 -5.28 3.39 7.45
C LEU A 53 -4.50 4.68 7.21
N GLY A 54 -5.20 5.80 7.15
CA GLY A 54 -4.64 7.11 6.78
C GLY A 54 -4.90 7.38 5.30
N CYS A 55 -5.87 8.25 5.01
CA CYS A 55 -6.24 8.61 3.64
C CYS A 55 -5.40 9.79 3.13
N GLY A 56 -5.23 9.90 1.81
CA GLY A 56 -4.48 10.99 1.21
C GLY A 56 -4.62 11.07 -0.30
N TYR A 57 -4.21 12.21 -0.86
CA TYR A 57 -4.35 12.46 -2.31
C TYR A 57 -3.65 11.42 -3.19
N PHE A 58 -2.51 10.89 -2.74
CA PHE A 58 -1.71 9.96 -3.53
C PHE A 58 -2.19 8.51 -3.42
N SER A 59 -2.52 8.05 -2.21
CA SER A 59 -2.97 6.68 -1.97
C SER A 59 -4.45 6.49 -2.27
N THR A 60 -5.34 7.35 -1.74
CA THR A 60 -6.79 7.14 -1.82
C THR A 60 -7.31 7.23 -3.26
N ILE A 61 -6.81 8.18 -4.05
CA ILE A 61 -7.22 8.32 -5.46
C ILE A 61 -6.73 7.11 -6.29
N LEU A 62 -5.48 6.70 -6.08
CA LEU A 62 -4.89 5.54 -6.75
C LEU A 62 -5.63 4.24 -6.40
N LEU A 63 -5.85 4.00 -5.10
CA LEU A 63 -6.56 2.83 -4.61
C LEU A 63 -8.02 2.84 -5.05
N HIS A 64 -8.71 3.98 -5.04
CA HIS A 64 -10.07 4.06 -5.57
C HIS A 64 -10.12 3.67 -7.05
N GLN A 65 -9.24 4.23 -7.88
CA GLN A 65 -9.19 3.92 -9.30
C GLN A 65 -8.95 2.41 -9.53
N ILE A 66 -7.93 1.84 -8.90
CA ILE A 66 -7.56 0.44 -9.15
C ILE A 66 -8.55 -0.52 -8.50
N ILE A 67 -8.79 -0.38 -7.19
CA ILE A 67 -9.55 -1.36 -6.40
C ILE A 67 -11.04 -1.24 -6.70
N VAL A 68 -11.58 -0.03 -6.72
CA VAL A 68 -13.03 0.20 -6.80
C VAL A 68 -13.49 0.29 -8.25
N VAL A 69 -12.86 1.15 -9.06
CA VAL A 69 -13.32 1.41 -10.43
C VAL A 69 -12.99 0.24 -11.35
N GLU A 70 -11.78 -0.30 -11.30
CA GLU A 70 -11.33 -1.31 -12.26
C GLU A 70 -11.55 -2.74 -11.75
N GLN A 71 -11.16 -3.03 -10.52
CA GLN A 71 -11.26 -4.38 -9.95
C GLN A 71 -12.61 -4.69 -9.31
N LYS A 72 -13.48 -3.68 -9.12
CA LYS A 72 -14.81 -3.82 -8.49
C LYS A 72 -14.76 -4.47 -7.09
N ARG A 73 -13.71 -4.15 -6.33
CA ARG A 73 -13.47 -4.65 -4.97
C ARG A 73 -13.73 -3.58 -3.94
N TYR A 74 -14.01 -4.04 -2.73
CA TYR A 74 -14.28 -3.16 -1.60
C TYR A 74 -12.99 -2.52 -1.06
N LEU A 75 -13.05 -1.21 -0.81
CA LEU A 75 -12.02 -0.39 -0.21
C LEU A 75 -12.57 0.31 1.04
N LEU A 76 -11.88 0.17 2.17
CA LEU A 76 -12.14 0.94 3.39
C LEU A 76 -11.00 1.93 3.62
N SER A 77 -11.30 3.23 3.53
CA SER A 77 -10.36 4.32 3.80
C SER A 77 -10.71 5.03 5.10
N THR A 78 -9.71 5.28 5.93
CA THR A 78 -9.92 5.80 7.29
C THR A 78 -8.96 6.91 7.63
N ASP A 79 -9.38 7.84 8.49
CA ASP A 79 -8.54 8.93 9.00
C ASP A 79 -9.07 9.48 10.32
N THR A 80 -8.20 10.09 11.12
CA THR A 80 -8.56 10.80 12.35
C THR A 80 -9.07 12.22 12.13
N ASP A 81 -8.70 12.86 11.03
CA ASP A 81 -9.15 14.21 10.69
C ASP A 81 -10.41 14.14 9.82
N LEU A 82 -11.56 14.49 10.42
CA LEU A 82 -12.85 14.49 9.72
C LEU A 82 -12.89 15.46 8.54
N LYS A 83 -12.27 16.64 8.66
CA LYS A 83 -12.24 17.62 7.57
C LYS A 83 -11.40 17.11 6.42
N TRP A 84 -10.28 16.46 6.71
CA TRP A 84 -9.44 15.81 5.72
C TRP A 84 -10.17 14.67 5.01
N LEU A 85 -10.74 13.73 5.78
CA LEU A 85 -11.53 12.61 5.27
C LEU A 85 -12.69 13.07 4.36
N SER A 86 -13.36 14.16 4.74
CA SER A 86 -14.51 14.70 3.99
C SER A 86 -14.14 15.15 2.58
N LYS A 87 -12.89 15.55 2.32
CA LYS A 87 -12.43 15.94 0.97
C LYS A 87 -12.51 14.82 -0.04
N PHE A 88 -12.32 13.57 0.41
CA PHE A 88 -12.39 12.38 -0.43
C PHE A 88 -13.80 11.80 -0.42
N LYS A 89 -14.41 11.68 0.76
CA LYS A 89 -15.73 11.07 0.93
C LYS A 89 -16.79 11.72 0.04
N ALA A 90 -16.79 13.05 -0.10
CA ALA A 90 -17.78 13.75 -0.90
C ALA A 90 -17.73 13.41 -2.40
N ASN A 91 -16.56 12.99 -2.92
CA ASN A 91 -16.33 12.85 -4.35
C ASN A 91 -16.23 11.39 -4.81
N ILE A 92 -15.71 10.49 -3.97
CA ILE A 92 -15.35 9.13 -4.39
C ILE A 92 -15.89 8.03 -3.47
N SER A 93 -16.81 8.36 -2.55
CA SER A 93 -17.52 7.33 -1.79
C SER A 93 -18.52 6.59 -2.69
N SER A 94 -18.68 5.29 -2.47
CA SER A 94 -19.64 4.44 -3.19
C SER A 94 -19.99 3.22 -2.34
N SER A 95 -20.84 2.33 -2.86
CA SER A 95 -21.13 1.03 -2.21
C SER A 95 -19.88 0.14 -2.05
N LEU A 96 -18.82 0.41 -2.81
CA LEU A 96 -17.55 -0.30 -2.74
C LEU A 96 -16.42 0.54 -2.13
N HIS A 97 -16.67 1.79 -1.76
CA HIS A 97 -15.69 2.68 -1.14
C HIS A 97 -16.25 3.36 0.10
N GLU A 98 -15.96 2.77 1.26
CA GLU A 98 -16.36 3.28 2.56
C GLU A 98 -15.27 4.23 3.12
N PHE A 99 -15.72 5.36 3.65
CA PHE A 99 -14.89 6.27 4.44
C PHE A 99 -15.32 6.27 5.89
N ARG A 100 -14.37 5.98 6.80
CA ARG A 100 -14.62 5.93 8.24
C ARG A 100 -13.75 6.92 9.01
N HIS A 101 -14.41 7.84 9.72
CA HIS A 101 -13.73 8.75 10.64
C HIS A 101 -13.38 8.02 11.94
N ILE A 102 -12.13 8.13 12.36
CA ILE A 102 -11.59 7.56 13.59
C ILE A 102 -11.55 8.67 14.65
N LYS A 103 -12.48 8.64 15.60
CA LYS A 103 -12.64 9.75 16.57
C LYS A 103 -11.59 9.68 17.68
N THR A 104 -11.18 8.47 18.04
CA THR A 104 -10.22 8.22 19.11
C THR A 104 -9.14 7.22 18.69
N THR A 105 -7.96 7.30 19.30
CA THR A 105 -6.87 6.36 18.99
C THR A 105 -7.20 4.91 19.32
N LYS A 106 -8.15 4.66 20.23
CA LYS A 106 -8.64 3.32 20.59
C LYS A 106 -9.47 2.67 19.48
N GLU A 107 -10.17 3.47 18.67
CA GLU A 107 -10.97 2.93 17.57
C GLU A 107 -10.12 2.20 16.52
N TRP A 108 -8.83 2.58 16.37
CA TRP A 108 -7.90 1.86 15.50
C TRP A 108 -7.83 0.35 15.81
N ASP A 109 -8.00 -0.05 17.07
CA ASP A 109 -7.90 -1.45 17.51
C ASP A 109 -8.99 -2.35 16.90
N HIS A 110 -10.10 -1.75 16.45
CA HIS A 110 -11.23 -2.46 15.86
C HIS A 110 -11.32 -2.29 14.33
N ILE A 111 -10.51 -1.42 13.73
CA ILE A 111 -10.54 -1.23 12.27
C ILE A 111 -9.86 -2.41 11.56
N GLY A 112 -10.56 -3.00 10.60
CA GLY A 112 -10.06 -4.13 9.82
C GLY A 112 -10.29 -5.50 10.47
N THR A 113 -10.93 -5.59 11.64
CA THR A 113 -11.25 -6.88 12.30
C THR A 113 -12.57 -7.49 11.84
N ASN A 114 -13.34 -6.75 11.04
CA ASN A 114 -14.70 -7.10 10.59
C ASN A 114 -14.72 -7.85 9.24
N HIS A 115 -13.57 -8.20 8.68
CA HIS A 115 -13.46 -8.97 7.45
C HIS A 115 -12.59 -10.21 7.69
N PRO A 116 -12.93 -11.38 7.12
CA PRO A 116 -12.15 -12.61 7.35
C PRO A 116 -10.69 -12.48 6.92
N ARG A 117 -10.43 -11.72 5.85
CA ARG A 117 -9.08 -11.48 5.33
C ARG A 117 -9.03 -10.30 4.34
N TRP A 118 -8.05 -9.42 4.48
CA TRP A 118 -7.75 -8.33 3.55
C TRP A 118 -6.64 -8.76 2.59
N SER A 119 -6.73 -8.37 1.32
CA SER A 119 -5.60 -8.64 0.40
C SER A 119 -4.44 -7.69 0.67
N VAL A 120 -4.76 -6.43 0.96
CA VAL A 120 -3.79 -5.38 1.23
C VAL A 120 -4.29 -4.55 2.42
N ALA A 121 -3.40 -4.29 3.37
CA ALA A 121 -3.57 -3.24 4.36
C ALA A 121 -2.44 -2.22 4.22
N PHE A 122 -2.80 -0.98 3.91
CA PHE A 122 -1.89 0.15 3.86
C PHE A 122 -1.93 0.91 5.18
N ILE A 123 -0.78 1.11 5.81
CA ILE A 123 -0.63 1.74 7.13
C ILE A 123 0.18 3.03 7.00
N ASP A 124 -0.52 4.17 7.04
CA ASP A 124 0.06 5.52 7.04
C ASP A 124 -0.75 6.54 7.88
N HIS A 125 -1.46 6.07 8.91
CA HIS A 125 -2.29 6.95 9.75
C HIS A 125 -1.51 7.68 10.85
N LYS A 126 -2.10 8.70 11.46
CA LYS A 126 -1.63 9.28 12.73
C LYS A 126 -2.38 8.67 13.92
N PRO A 127 -1.76 8.60 15.12
CA PRO A 127 -0.34 8.89 15.40
C PRO A 127 0.60 7.75 14.95
N GLY A 128 1.80 8.09 14.47
CA GLY A 128 2.74 7.10 13.92
C GLY A 128 3.14 5.98 14.87
N LYS A 129 3.23 6.25 16.18
CA LYS A 129 3.52 5.22 17.20
C LYS A 129 2.48 4.09 17.24
N LYS A 130 1.22 4.35 16.86
CA LYS A 130 0.15 3.36 16.84
C LYS A 130 0.26 2.38 15.67
N ARG A 131 0.93 2.78 14.59
CA ARG A 131 1.15 1.95 13.39
C ARG A 131 1.85 0.62 13.70
N VAL A 132 2.72 0.55 14.72
CA VAL A 132 3.35 -0.72 15.15
C VAL A 132 2.33 -1.70 15.71
N ILE A 133 1.37 -1.20 16.49
CA ILE A 133 0.30 -2.03 17.08
C ILE A 133 -0.61 -2.53 15.95
N ASP A 134 -0.99 -1.67 15.01
CA ASP A 134 -1.82 -2.06 13.87
C ASP A 134 -1.09 -3.01 12.92
N LEU A 135 0.20 -2.80 12.73
CA LEU A 135 1.08 -3.72 12.01
C LEU A 135 1.01 -5.12 12.60
N ILE A 136 1.24 -5.29 13.92
CA ILE A 136 1.20 -6.61 14.57
C ILE A 136 -0.21 -7.22 14.49
N ARG A 137 -1.23 -6.41 14.79
CA ARG A 137 -2.64 -6.85 14.85
C ARG A 137 -3.14 -7.35 13.48
N LEU A 138 -2.80 -6.66 12.40
CA LEU A 138 -3.28 -6.99 11.06
C LEU A 138 -2.52 -8.15 10.41
N ALA A 139 -1.36 -8.56 10.96
CA ALA A 139 -0.52 -9.60 10.39
C ALA A 139 -1.23 -10.94 10.12
N ASN A 140 -2.25 -11.28 10.91
CA ASN A 140 -2.97 -12.56 10.77
C ASN A 140 -4.16 -12.50 9.82
N VAL A 141 -4.66 -11.30 9.50
CA VAL A 141 -5.88 -11.07 8.73
C VAL A 141 -5.60 -10.37 7.40
N THR A 142 -4.33 -10.31 6.98
CA THR A 142 -3.95 -9.63 5.75
C THR A 142 -2.91 -10.43 4.96
N ASP A 143 -3.06 -10.49 3.64
CA ASP A 143 -2.11 -11.17 2.76
C ASP A 143 -0.82 -10.35 2.60
N ILE A 144 -0.94 -9.06 2.27
CA ILE A 144 0.17 -8.10 2.18
C ILE A 144 -0.11 -6.87 3.05
N VAL A 145 0.86 -6.50 3.89
CA VAL A 145 0.85 -5.22 4.59
C VAL A 145 1.87 -4.28 3.94
N VAL A 146 1.45 -3.05 3.67
CA VAL A 146 2.30 -1.95 3.20
C VAL A 146 2.39 -0.92 4.32
N LEU A 147 3.60 -0.66 4.79
CA LEU A 147 3.87 0.28 5.88
C LEU A 147 4.72 1.44 5.35
N TYR A 148 4.21 2.66 5.48
CA TYR A 148 4.90 3.86 5.02
C TYR A 148 5.71 4.55 6.13
N ASP A 149 6.71 5.34 5.71
CA ASP A 149 7.59 6.14 6.56
C ASP A 149 8.35 5.31 7.60
N THR A 150 8.95 4.20 7.16
CA THR A 150 9.65 3.27 8.06
C THR A 150 11.07 3.69 8.41
N GLY A 151 11.52 4.84 7.89
CA GLY A 151 12.79 5.46 8.26
C GLY A 151 12.74 6.22 9.59
N THR A 152 11.55 6.49 10.15
CA THR A 152 11.42 7.28 11.38
C THR A 152 11.86 6.48 12.61
N ALA A 153 13.04 6.78 13.15
CA ALA A 153 13.60 6.10 14.31
C ALA A 153 12.66 6.11 15.55
N GLY A 154 11.91 7.20 15.75
CA GLY A 154 11.02 7.38 16.90
C GLY A 154 9.83 6.42 16.98
N TYR A 155 9.51 5.69 15.91
CA TYR A 155 8.35 4.78 15.87
C TYR A 155 8.69 3.33 16.22
N LYS A 156 9.98 2.95 16.33
CA LYS A 156 10.42 1.60 16.75
C LYS A 156 9.79 0.44 15.96
N TYR A 157 9.58 0.62 14.65
CA TYR A 157 8.90 -0.37 13.80
C TYR A 157 9.52 -1.77 13.81
N GLU A 158 10.84 -1.89 14.04
CA GLU A 158 11.51 -3.19 14.07
C GLU A 158 10.85 -4.17 15.06
N THR A 159 10.29 -3.68 16.17
CA THR A 159 9.54 -4.52 17.14
C THR A 159 8.28 -5.17 16.58
N GLY A 160 7.63 -4.55 15.60
CA GLY A 160 6.49 -5.15 14.90
C GLY A 160 6.90 -5.92 13.64
N LEU A 161 8.00 -5.53 13.00
CA LEU A 161 8.45 -6.16 11.75
C LEU A 161 8.91 -7.61 11.94
N VAL A 162 9.34 -8.01 13.14
CA VAL A 162 9.73 -9.39 13.47
C VAL A 162 8.61 -10.42 13.28
N VAL A 163 7.34 -10.02 13.25
CA VAL A 163 6.22 -10.96 13.06
C VAL A 163 6.05 -11.39 11.60
N TYR A 164 6.77 -10.75 10.67
CA TYR A 164 6.70 -10.98 9.23
C TYR A 164 7.96 -11.70 8.73
N PRO A 165 7.90 -13.02 8.46
CA PRO A 165 9.01 -13.75 7.83
C PRO A 165 9.35 -13.24 6.42
N TYR A 166 8.37 -12.68 5.71
CA TYR A 166 8.59 -12.10 4.38
C TYR A 166 8.53 -10.58 4.46
N ARG A 167 9.67 -9.93 4.27
CA ARG A 167 9.81 -8.47 4.39
C ARG A 167 10.77 -7.92 3.34
N TYR A 168 10.39 -6.80 2.74
CA TYR A 168 11.22 -6.04 1.84
C TYR A 168 11.02 -4.55 2.09
N ARG A 169 12.11 -3.83 2.42
CA ARG A 169 12.10 -2.38 2.59
C ARG A 169 12.53 -1.73 1.28
N TYR A 170 11.59 -1.09 0.61
CA TYR A 170 11.84 -0.33 -0.61
C TYR A 170 12.40 1.06 -0.26
N LYS A 171 13.65 1.30 -0.65
CA LYS A 171 14.43 2.53 -0.34
C LYS A 171 14.80 3.35 -1.57
N TYR A 172 14.23 3.01 -2.74
CA TYR A 172 14.62 3.65 -3.99
C TYR A 172 14.13 5.10 -4.11
N LEU A 173 13.02 5.41 -3.43
CA LEU A 173 12.38 6.73 -3.34
C LEU A 173 12.63 7.37 -1.96
N SER A 174 12.28 8.64 -1.80
CA SER A 174 12.63 9.50 -0.65
C SER A 174 12.17 8.96 0.70
N THR A 175 11.04 8.26 0.76
CA THR A 175 10.51 7.70 2.00
C THR A 175 10.51 6.17 1.93
N ASN A 176 11.12 5.55 2.95
CA ASN A 176 11.14 4.10 3.06
C ASN A 176 9.73 3.55 3.18
N THR A 177 9.41 2.55 2.36
CA THR A 177 8.15 1.81 2.40
C THR A 177 8.47 0.33 2.61
N ASP A 178 7.97 -0.26 3.69
CA ASP A 178 8.08 -1.71 3.90
C ASP A 178 6.89 -2.44 3.30
N VAL A 179 7.18 -3.58 2.68
CA VAL A 179 6.23 -4.52 2.12
C VAL A 179 6.40 -5.84 2.84
N LEU A 180 5.30 -6.37 3.37
CA LEU A 180 5.32 -7.40 4.40
C LEU A 180 4.27 -8.48 4.12
N SER A 181 4.61 -9.74 4.39
CA SER A 181 3.63 -10.82 4.42
C SER A 181 3.98 -11.84 5.50
N LYS A 182 2.95 -12.33 6.20
CA LYS A 182 3.13 -13.39 7.19
C LYS A 182 3.09 -14.78 6.58
N TYR A 183 2.26 -14.98 5.55
CA TYR A 183 1.95 -16.30 5.00
C TYR A 183 2.22 -16.43 3.49
N ASN A 184 2.11 -15.34 2.72
CA ASN A 184 2.07 -15.42 1.26
C ASN A 184 3.44 -15.14 0.62
N GLY A 185 4.36 -16.09 0.76
CA GLY A 185 5.73 -15.97 0.23
C GLY A 185 5.82 -15.84 -1.29
N THR A 186 4.93 -16.47 -2.05
CA THR A 186 4.90 -16.37 -3.52
C THR A 186 4.47 -14.98 -3.98
N LEU A 187 3.36 -14.47 -3.45
CA LEU A 187 2.90 -13.11 -3.75
C LEU A 187 3.96 -12.07 -3.36
N PHE A 188 4.58 -12.24 -2.19
CA PHE A 188 5.66 -11.40 -1.74
C PHE A 188 6.85 -11.37 -2.70
N ARG A 189 7.30 -12.54 -3.19
CA ARG A 189 8.41 -12.61 -4.17
C ARG A 189 8.06 -11.90 -5.48
N ASN A 190 6.85 -12.07 -5.99
CA ASN A 190 6.41 -11.40 -7.22
C ASN A 190 6.39 -9.87 -7.06
N MET A 191 5.94 -9.41 -5.89
CA MET A 191 5.91 -7.99 -5.56
C MET A 191 7.31 -7.39 -5.43
N ARG A 192 8.22 -8.09 -4.73
CA ARG A 192 9.63 -7.71 -4.68
C ARG A 192 10.25 -7.62 -6.06
N LEU A 193 9.97 -8.60 -6.94
CA LEU A 193 10.45 -8.59 -8.33
C LEU A 193 9.99 -7.32 -9.08
N LEU A 194 8.72 -6.94 -9.03
CA LEU A 194 8.24 -5.72 -9.70
C LEU A 194 8.92 -4.44 -9.16
N LEU A 195 9.15 -4.38 -7.85
CA LEU A 195 9.85 -3.26 -7.23
C LEU A 195 11.33 -3.20 -7.65
N GLU A 196 12.02 -4.33 -7.68
CA GLU A 196 13.42 -4.44 -8.13
C GLU A 196 13.57 -4.12 -9.63
N LEU A 197 12.66 -4.60 -10.48
CA LEU A 197 12.60 -4.20 -11.89
C LEU A 197 12.45 -2.69 -12.07
N THR A 198 11.73 -2.03 -11.16
CA THR A 198 11.59 -0.56 -11.23
C THR A 198 12.91 0.16 -10.98
N ILE A 199 13.75 -0.38 -10.12
CA ILE A 199 15.10 0.12 -9.85
C ILE A 199 15.97 -0.05 -11.10
N GLU A 200 15.93 -1.23 -11.73
CA GLU A 200 16.70 -1.55 -12.94
C GLU A 200 16.31 -0.68 -14.14
N MET A 201 15.03 -0.34 -14.27
CA MET A 201 14.52 0.52 -15.34
C MET A 201 14.97 1.99 -15.22
N GLN A 202 15.57 2.40 -14.10
CA GLN A 202 16.06 3.76 -13.85
C GLN A 202 15.04 4.86 -14.19
N ILE A 203 13.76 4.61 -13.88
CA ILE A 203 12.70 5.59 -14.11
C ILE A 203 13.03 6.87 -13.30
N PRO A 204 12.87 8.08 -13.88
CA PRO A 204 13.15 9.33 -13.20
C PRO A 204 12.48 9.42 -11.82
N LYS A 205 13.32 9.61 -10.80
CA LYS A 205 12.90 9.65 -9.39
C LYS A 205 12.40 11.01 -8.98
N LEU A 206 13.18 12.06 -9.28
CA LEU A 206 12.94 13.43 -8.90
C LEU A 206 12.83 14.28 -10.17
N GLY A 207 12.03 15.33 -10.10
CA GLY A 207 11.96 16.39 -11.11
C GLY A 207 12.65 17.65 -10.60
#